data_AF-A0A7W6EEJ8-F1
#
_entry.id   AF-A0A7W6EEJ8-F1
#
_cell.length_a   1.000
_cell.length_b   1.000
_cell.length_c   1.000
_cell.angle_alpha   90.00
_cell.angle_beta   90.00
_cell.angle_gamma   90.00
#
_symmetry.space_group_name_H-M   'P 1'
#
loop_
_entity.id
_entity.type
_entity.pdbx_description
1 polymer ?
#
loop_
_entity_poly.entity_id
_entity_poly.type
_entity_poly.pdbx_seq_one_letter_code
_entity_poly.pdbx_strand_id
1 'polypeptide(L)'
;MREIDDHKVNPANDLLVLEVLDEPGAGGANHVYQVRGYHDRENDETATVIRFQNGPIAEAGVNGLTQEVLLSIVADRLRSFQAGPFACRENALALTKIEEAQHWLQQRTLARMRRGVEGTHQK
;
A
#
# COMPACT_ATOMS: atom_id res chain seq x y z
N MET A 1 -6.84 10.49 -14.36
CA MET A 1 -6.45 9.07 -14.41
C MET A 1 -5.02 8.95 -14.90
N ARG A 2 -4.15 8.30 -14.14
CA ARG A 2 -2.70 8.14 -14.44
C ARG A 2 -2.29 6.68 -14.23
N GLU A 3 -1.42 6.16 -15.07
CA GLU A 3 -0.81 4.83 -14.90
C GLU A 3 0.50 4.89 -14.12
N ILE A 4 0.81 3.81 -13.40
CA ILE A 4 2.10 3.59 -12.72
C ILE A 4 2.71 2.30 -13.30
N ASP A 5 3.99 2.35 -13.65
CA ASP A 5 4.70 1.27 -14.36
C ASP A 5 5.98 0.78 -13.67
N ASP A 6 6.32 1.30 -12.49
CA ASP A 6 7.52 0.91 -11.71
C ASP A 6 7.60 -0.61 -11.41
N HIS A 7 6.47 -1.33 -11.44
CA HIS A 7 6.42 -2.78 -11.22
C HIS A 7 6.80 -3.60 -12.46
N LYS A 8 6.85 -3.01 -13.66
CA LYS A 8 7.07 -3.71 -14.94
C LYS A 8 8.53 -4.06 -15.15
N VAL A 9 8.94 -5.20 -14.59
CA VAL A 9 10.32 -5.71 -14.65
C VAL A 9 10.44 -7.09 -15.33
N ASN A 10 9.31 -7.73 -15.67
CA ASN A 10 9.27 -9.04 -16.29
C ASN A 10 7.94 -9.26 -17.06
N PRO A 11 7.85 -10.29 -17.92
CA PRO A 11 6.65 -10.54 -18.72
C PRO A 11 5.36 -10.77 -17.91
N ALA A 12 5.47 -11.25 -16.66
CA ALA A 12 4.29 -11.42 -15.82
C ALA A 12 3.75 -10.07 -15.34
N ASN A 13 4.64 -9.14 -14.95
CA ASN A 13 4.28 -7.81 -14.51
C ASN A 13 3.83 -6.89 -15.65
N ASP A 14 4.28 -7.15 -16.87
CA ASP A 14 3.83 -6.42 -18.07
C ASP A 14 2.33 -6.58 -18.34
N LEU A 15 1.74 -7.69 -17.87
CA LEU A 15 0.30 -7.94 -17.97
C LEU A 15 -0.51 -7.16 -16.93
N LEU A 16 0.12 -6.70 -15.85
CA LEU A 16 -0.56 -5.98 -14.77
C LEU A 16 -0.63 -4.50 -15.08
N VAL A 17 -1.85 -3.96 -15.07
CA VAL A 17 -2.11 -2.53 -15.26
C VAL A 17 -2.49 -1.94 -13.90
N LEU A 18 -1.71 -0.96 -13.43
CA LEU A 18 -1.95 -0.20 -12.19
C LEU A 18 -2.37 1.23 -12.54
N GLU A 19 -3.60 1.58 -12.16
CA GLU A 19 -4.23 2.85 -12.48
C GLU A 19 -4.61 3.63 -11.23
N VAL A 20 -4.44 4.94 -11.31
CA VAL A 20 -4.91 5.93 -10.33
C VAL A 20 -6.25 6.48 -10.82
N LEU A 21 -7.31 6.25 -10.05
CA LEU A 21 -8.69 6.49 -10.48
C LEU A 21 -9.30 7.80 -9.99
N ASP A 22 -8.69 8.47 -9.02
CA ASP A 22 -9.16 9.75 -8.48
C ASP A 22 -8.15 10.89 -8.72
N GLU A 23 -8.49 12.08 -8.23
CA GLU A 23 -7.59 13.22 -8.16
C GLU A 23 -6.96 13.31 -6.76
N PRO A 24 -5.75 13.90 -6.61
CA PRO A 24 -5.13 14.06 -5.30
C PRO A 24 -6.04 14.82 -4.33
N GLY A 25 -6.23 14.29 -3.11
CA GLY A 25 -7.01 14.99 -2.08
C GLY A 25 -6.19 16.02 -1.32
N ALA A 26 -6.70 16.46 -0.17
CA ALA A 26 -6.11 17.53 0.65
C ALA A 26 -4.67 17.26 1.10
N GLY A 27 -4.27 15.99 1.21
CA GLY A 27 -2.90 15.56 1.54
C GLY A 27 -1.95 15.47 0.34
N GLY A 28 -2.41 15.79 -0.87
CA GLY A 28 -1.63 15.68 -2.11
C GLY A 28 -1.47 14.25 -2.64
N ALA A 29 -2.15 13.27 -2.04
CA ALA A 29 -2.14 11.87 -2.47
C ALA A 29 -3.51 11.44 -3.01
N ASN A 30 -3.49 10.50 -3.93
CA ASN A 30 -4.64 9.78 -4.44
C ASN A 30 -5.09 8.68 -3.46
N HIS A 31 -6.37 8.33 -3.50
CA HIS A 31 -6.96 7.35 -2.58
C HIS A 31 -7.41 6.08 -3.29
N VAL A 32 -7.69 6.13 -4.59
CA VAL A 32 -8.26 4.99 -5.32
C VAL A 32 -7.30 4.52 -6.39
N TYR A 33 -6.83 3.29 -6.22
CA TYR A 33 -5.96 2.61 -7.17
C TYR A 33 -6.62 1.31 -7.63
N GLN A 34 -6.44 0.93 -8.89
CA GLN A 34 -6.96 -0.32 -9.45
C GLN A 34 -5.83 -1.11 -10.09
N VAL A 35 -5.78 -2.41 -9.81
CA VAL A 35 -4.92 -3.38 -10.49
C VAL A 35 -5.80 -4.30 -11.32
N ARG A 36 -5.49 -4.46 -12.60
CA ARG A 36 -6.17 -5.39 -13.52
C ARG A 36 -5.17 -6.18 -14.38
N GLY A 37 -5.66 -7.15 -15.15
CA GLY A 37 -4.88 -7.91 -16.14
C GLY A 37 -4.33 -9.27 -15.68
N TYR A 38 -4.68 -9.72 -14.47
CA TYR A 38 -4.29 -11.04 -13.93
C TYR A 38 -5.40 -12.11 -14.01
N HIS A 39 -6.52 -11.80 -14.68
CA HIS A 39 -7.61 -12.74 -15.01
C HIS A 39 -8.00 -12.58 -16.48
N ASP A 40 -8.83 -13.50 -16.98
CA ASP A 40 -9.25 -13.53 -18.39
C ASP A 40 -9.78 -12.16 -18.82
N ARG A 41 -9.23 -11.63 -19.92
CA ARG A 41 -9.16 -10.20 -20.27
C ARG A 41 -10.51 -9.51 -20.53
N GLU A 42 -11.63 -10.20 -20.31
CA GLU A 42 -12.96 -9.76 -20.73
C GLU A 42 -13.89 -9.34 -19.58
N ASN A 43 -13.57 -9.64 -18.30
CA ASN A 43 -14.40 -9.22 -17.16
C ASN A 43 -13.63 -8.37 -16.13
N ASP A 44 -14.02 -7.08 -16.06
CA ASP A 44 -13.55 -6.07 -15.08
C ASP A 44 -13.92 -6.41 -13.62
N GLU A 45 -14.82 -7.38 -13.42
CA GLU A 45 -15.23 -7.91 -12.10
C GLU A 45 -14.06 -8.51 -11.30
N THR A 46 -12.93 -8.76 -11.96
CA THR A 46 -11.77 -9.41 -11.35
C THR A 46 -10.69 -8.43 -10.90
N ALA A 47 -10.85 -7.13 -11.12
CA ALA A 47 -9.87 -6.12 -10.73
C ALA A 47 -9.79 -5.95 -9.20
N THR A 48 -8.59 -5.69 -8.70
CA THR A 48 -8.37 -5.37 -7.28
C THR A 48 -8.39 -3.86 -7.13
N VAL A 49 -9.35 -3.35 -6.36
CA VAL A 49 -9.43 -1.93 -6.01
C VAL A 49 -8.86 -1.70 -4.62
N ILE A 50 -7.84 -0.86 -4.53
CA ILE A 50 -7.21 -0.41 -3.28
C ILE A 50 -7.76 0.97 -2.96
N ARG A 51 -8.44 1.09 -1.82
CA ARG A 51 -9.01 2.35 -1.33
C ARG A 51 -8.32 2.78 -0.05
N PHE A 52 -7.48 3.81 -0.11
CA PHE A 52 -6.86 4.38 1.09
C PHE A 52 -7.85 5.21 1.89
N GLN A 53 -7.63 5.25 3.21
CA GLN A 53 -8.34 6.15 4.12
C GLN A 53 -8.29 7.59 3.58
N ASN A 54 -9.46 8.22 3.47
CA ASN A 54 -9.61 9.60 3.01
C ASN A 54 -10.17 10.47 4.14
N GLY A 55 -9.34 11.41 4.60
CA GLY A 55 -9.66 12.31 5.71
C GLY A 55 -9.37 11.74 7.11
N PRO A 56 -9.38 12.60 8.16
CA PRO A 56 -9.14 12.18 9.53
C PRO A 56 -10.20 11.19 10.02
N ILE A 57 -9.77 10.14 10.73
CA ILE A 57 -10.67 9.10 11.25
C ILE A 57 -11.73 9.69 12.21
N ALA A 58 -11.36 10.71 12.99
CA ALA A 58 -12.28 11.37 13.91
C ALA A 58 -13.47 12.07 13.20
N GLU A 59 -13.30 12.44 11.93
CA GLU A 59 -14.31 13.17 11.14
C GLU A 59 -15.03 12.24 10.15
N ALA A 60 -14.28 11.39 9.44
CA ALA A 60 -14.79 10.57 8.34
C ALA A 60 -15.04 9.09 8.73
N GLY A 61 -14.68 8.69 9.95
CA GLY A 61 -14.61 7.29 10.34
C GLY A 61 -13.55 6.51 9.55
N VAL A 62 -13.61 5.18 9.60
CA VAL A 62 -12.76 4.30 8.78
C VAL A 62 -13.46 4.08 7.44
N ASN A 63 -12.86 4.55 6.35
CA ASN A 63 -13.42 4.49 5.00
C ASN A 63 -12.44 3.90 3.95
N GLY A 64 -11.27 3.43 4.39
CA GLY A 64 -10.28 2.79 3.55
C GLY A 64 -9.16 2.13 4.36
N LEU A 65 -8.22 1.50 3.67
CA LEU A 65 -7.04 0.91 4.27
C LEU A 65 -5.92 1.94 4.48
N THR A 66 -4.92 1.55 5.24
CA THR A 66 -3.74 2.38 5.49
C THR A 66 -2.51 1.78 4.83
N GLN A 67 -1.43 2.57 4.75
CA GLN A 67 -0.15 2.12 4.20
C GLN A 67 0.40 0.92 5.00
N GLU A 68 0.22 0.95 6.31
CA GLU A 68 0.65 -0.08 7.25
C GLU A 68 0.01 -1.45 6.95
N VAL A 69 -1.26 -1.46 6.52
CA VAL A 69 -1.97 -2.71 6.16
C VAL A 69 -1.33 -3.35 4.92
N LEU A 70 -1.10 -2.57 3.87
CA LEU A 70 -0.46 -3.09 2.64
C LEU A 70 0.97 -3.56 2.91
N LEU A 71 1.76 -2.79 3.65
CA LEU A 71 3.11 -3.19 4.05
C LEU A 71 3.09 -4.48 4.88
N SER A 72 2.10 -4.67 5.76
CA SER A 72 1.96 -5.89 6.56
C SER A 72 1.67 -7.12 5.69
N ILE A 73 0.82 -6.99 4.68
CA ILE A 73 0.52 -8.07 3.72
C ILE A 73 1.79 -8.47 2.96
N VAL A 74 2.56 -7.49 2.46
CA VAL A 74 3.80 -7.78 1.72
C VAL A 74 4.87 -8.38 2.65
N ALA A 75 5.00 -7.86 3.87
CA ALA A 75 5.92 -8.40 4.88
C ALA A 75 5.60 -9.85 5.24
N ASP A 76 4.33 -10.17 5.48
CA ASP A 76 3.87 -11.54 5.79
C ASP A 76 4.21 -12.52 4.66
N ARG A 77 3.97 -12.11 3.42
CA ARG A 77 4.29 -12.92 2.23
C ARG A 77 5.80 -13.15 2.08
N LEU A 78 6.62 -12.12 2.31
CA LEU A 78 8.08 -12.24 2.28
C LEU A 78 8.63 -13.13 3.41
N ARG A 79 8.08 -13.01 4.63
CA ARG A 79 8.43 -13.92 5.74
C ARG A 79 8.12 -15.36 5.38
N SER A 80 6.97 -15.61 4.76
CA SER A 80 6.58 -16.94 4.30
C SER A 80 7.53 -17.51 3.23
N PHE A 81 7.93 -16.71 2.24
CA PHE A 81 8.92 -17.14 1.26
C PHE A 81 10.29 -17.38 1.86
N GLN A 82 10.71 -16.51 2.78
CA GLN A 82 12.01 -16.62 3.44
C GLN A 82 12.10 -17.83 4.38
N ALA A 83 10.98 -18.24 4.98
CA ALA A 83 10.89 -19.46 5.78
C ALA A 83 10.73 -20.74 4.94
N GLY A 84 10.30 -20.58 3.68
CA GLY A 84 9.99 -21.68 2.77
C GLY A 84 11.13 -22.05 1.81
N PRO A 85 10.83 -22.85 0.77
CA PRO A 85 11.81 -23.33 -0.20
C PRO A 85 12.35 -22.24 -1.14
N PHE A 86 11.76 -21.05 -1.11
CA PHE A 86 12.12 -19.90 -1.95
C PHE A 86 12.93 -18.85 -1.18
N ALA A 87 13.58 -19.25 -0.08
CA ALA A 87 14.42 -18.37 0.71
C ALA A 87 15.61 -17.85 -0.12
N CYS A 88 15.83 -16.53 -0.10
CA CYS A 88 16.97 -15.91 -0.79
C CYS A 88 17.42 -14.63 -0.09
N ARG A 89 18.56 -14.08 -0.52
CA ARG A 89 19.12 -12.86 0.08
C ARG A 89 18.24 -11.64 -0.20
N GLU A 90 17.72 -11.56 -1.41
CA GLU A 90 16.91 -10.45 -1.91
C GLU A 90 15.59 -10.34 -1.13
N ASN A 91 14.94 -11.48 -0.85
CA ASN A 91 13.74 -11.54 -0.01
C ASN A 91 14.01 -11.00 1.40
N ALA A 92 15.12 -11.40 2.03
CA ALA A 92 15.49 -10.91 3.35
C ALA A 92 15.76 -9.39 3.36
N LEU A 93 16.47 -8.87 2.35
CA LEU A 93 16.74 -7.44 2.21
C LEU A 93 15.46 -6.63 1.99
N ALA A 94 14.55 -7.11 1.14
CA ALA A 94 13.25 -6.48 0.91
C ALA A 94 12.41 -6.45 2.19
N LEU A 95 12.37 -7.56 2.92
CA LEU A 95 11.65 -7.66 4.19
C LEU A 95 12.18 -6.65 5.22
N THR A 96 13.50 -6.56 5.40
CA THR A 96 14.12 -5.57 6.31
C THR A 96 13.67 -4.15 5.98
N LYS A 97 13.60 -3.79 4.68
CA LYS A 97 13.20 -2.44 4.26
C LYS A 97 11.73 -2.16 4.46
N ILE A 98 10.88 -3.17 4.31
CA ILE A 98 9.46 -3.04 4.62
C ILE A 98 9.25 -2.87 6.12
N GLU A 99 9.94 -3.65 6.96
CA GLU A 99 9.86 -3.53 8.42
C GLU A 99 10.40 -2.18 8.93
N GLU A 100 11.46 -1.67 8.32
CA GLU A 100 11.96 -0.31 8.58
C GLU A 100 10.92 0.76 8.19
N ALA A 101 10.27 0.63 7.03
CA ALA A 101 9.19 1.55 6.63
C ALA A 101 8.02 1.52 7.64
N GLN A 102 7.59 0.33 8.08
CA GLN A 102 6.57 0.18 9.11
C GLN A 102 6.98 0.84 10.43
N HIS A 103 8.24 0.66 10.86
CA HIS A 103 8.77 1.31 12.06
C HIS A 103 8.63 2.83 12.00
N TRP A 104 9.00 3.46 10.88
CA TRP A 104 8.92 4.91 10.73
C TRP A 104 7.48 5.43 10.72
N LEU A 105 6.55 4.70 10.08
CA LEU A 105 5.12 5.04 10.11
C LEU A 105 4.57 4.97 11.53
N GLN A 106 4.90 3.92 12.28
CA GLN A 106 4.48 3.75 13.67
C GLN A 106 5.07 4.83 14.58
N GLN A 107 6.37 5.13 14.44
CA GLN A 107 7.03 6.20 15.21
C GLN A 107 6.35 7.55 14.99
N ARG A 108 6.01 7.88 13.74
CA ARG A 108 5.27 9.11 13.41
C ARG A 108 3.92 9.15 14.14
N THR A 109 3.16 8.06 14.15
CA THR A 109 1.87 7.98 14.84
C THR A 109 2.04 8.13 16.36
N LEU A 110 2.96 7.37 16.96
CA LEU A 110 3.24 7.43 18.40
C LEU A 110 3.72 8.83 18.84
N ALA A 111 4.56 9.49 18.05
CA ALA A 111 5.00 10.85 18.32
C ALA A 111 3.83 11.86 18.32
N ARG A 112 2.82 11.65 17.47
CA ARG A 112 1.60 12.47 17.46
C ARG A 112 0.68 12.15 18.64
N MET A 113 0.51 10.87 18.98
CA MET A 113 -0.24 10.44 20.16
C MET A 113 0.34 11.03 21.44
N ARG A 114 1.66 10.94 21.64
CA ARG A 114 2.36 11.48 22.82
C ARG A 114 2.19 12.99 22.98
N ARG A 115 2.00 13.71 21.87
CA ARG A 115 1.74 15.16 21.85
C ARG A 115 0.26 15.51 21.95
N GLY A 116 -0.65 14.53 21.93
CA GLY A 116 -2.10 14.75 21.96
C GLY A 116 -2.67 15.34 20.66
N VAL A 117 -1.95 15.22 19.53
CA VAL A 117 -2.33 15.81 18.23
C VAL A 117 -2.62 14.75 17.16
N GLU A 118 -2.89 13.52 17.58
CA GLU A 118 -3.33 12.47 16.65
C GLU A 118 -4.68 12.84 16.01
N GLY A 119 -4.81 12.66 14.70
CA GLY A 119 -6.04 12.97 13.97
C GLY A 119 -6.30 14.46 13.71
N THR A 120 -5.40 15.37 14.08
CA THR A 120 -5.55 16.82 13.84
C THR A 120 -4.53 17.35 12.81
N HIS A 121 -4.72 18.57 12.32
CA HIS A 121 -3.71 19.23 11.47
C HIS A 121 -2.59 19.93 12.27
N GLN A 122 -2.61 19.83 13.61
CA GLN A 122 -1.59 20.45 14.45
C GLN A 122 -0.26 19.70 14.31
N LYS A 123 0.83 20.47 14.23
CA LYS A 123 2.18 19.94 13.99
C LYS A 123 2.78 19.29 15.21
#